data_AF-A0A5C3KQH5-F1
#
_entry.id   AF-A0A5C3KQH5-F1
#
_cell.length_a   1.000
_cell.length_b   1.000
_cell.length_c   1.000
_cell.angle_alpha   90.00
_cell.angle_beta   90.00
_cell.angle_gamma   90.00
#
_symmetry.space_group_name_H-M   'P 1'
#
loop_
_entity.id
_entity.type
_entity.pdbx_description
1 polymer ?
#
loop_
_entity_poly.entity_id
_entity_poly.type
_entity_poly.pdbx_seq_one_letter_code
_entity_poly.pdbx_strand_id
1 'polypeptide(L)' 'MDVWVGDFNRHHPMWDRDEDQRLFTGRNLDDAKQLIEMTAEWGLEMALPKGIPMLRNSKGN' A
#
# COMPACT_ATOMS: atom_id res chain seq x y z
N MET A 1 -11.78 -11.83 14.63
CA MET A 1 -11.12 -11.43 13.39
C MET A 1 -10.63 -10.03 13.62
N ASP A 2 -9.32 -9.88 13.75
CA ASP A 2 -8.71 -8.59 13.98
C ASP A 2 -8.39 -7.98 12.62
N VAL A 3 -8.71 -6.70 12.46
CA VAL A 3 -8.49 -5.98 11.20
C VAL A 3 -7.66 -4.74 11.53
N TRP A 4 -6.53 -4.61 10.84
CA TRP A 4 -5.70 -3.41 10.92
C TRP A 4 -6.03 -2.49 9.75
N VAL A 5 -6.62 -1.34 10.05
CA VAL A 5 -7.02 -0.33 9.06
C VAL A 5 -6.45 1.02 9.47
N GLY A 6 -5.84 1.71 8.51
CA GLY A 6 -5.32 3.06 8.69
C GLY A 6 -4.87 3.65 7.36
N ASP A 7 -4.61 4.95 7.36
CA ASP A 7 -3.88 5.58 6.26
C ASP A 7 -2.38 5.43 6.53
N PHE A 8 -1.74 4.49 5.83
CA PHE A 8 -0.31 4.24 5.97
C PHE A 8 0.54 5.21 5.16
N ASN A 9 -0.04 5.89 4.16
CA ASN A 9 0.67 6.75 3.21
C ASN A 9 1.96 6.09 2.65
N ARG A 10 1.89 4.79 2.35
CA ARG A 10 2.99 3.99 1.78
C ARG A 10 2.66 3.53 0.38
N HIS A 11 3.67 3.52 -0.49
CA HIS A 11 3.51 3.12 -1.89
C HIS A 11 4.33 1.87 -2.21
N HIS A 12 3.66 0.84 -2.74
CA HIS A 12 4.32 -0.41 -3.10
C HIS A 12 3.52 -1.21 -4.15
N PRO A 13 4.19 -1.92 -5.09
CA PRO A 13 3.53 -2.77 -6.08
C PRO A 13 2.67 -3.91 -5.53
N MET A 14 2.72 -4.16 -4.21
CA MET A 14 1.90 -5.20 -3.57
C MET A 14 0.43 -4.77 -3.42
N TRP A 15 0.16 -3.47 -3.31
CA TRP A 15 -1.18 -2.92 -3.12
C TRP A 15 -1.53 -1.78 -4.08
N ASP A 16 -0.57 -1.03 -4.60
CA ASP A 16 -0.81 -0.02 -5.64
C ASP A 16 -0.94 -0.66 -7.02
N ARG A 17 -1.34 0.15 -8.02
CA ARG A 17 -1.41 -0.29 -9.40
C ARG A 17 -0.01 -0.42 -9.98
N ASP A 18 0.23 -1.43 -10.82
CA ASP A 18 1.54 -1.62 -11.46
C ASP A 18 1.91 -0.46 -12.40
N GLU A 19 0.90 0.28 -12.89
CA GLU A 19 1.09 1.47 -13.72
C GLU A 19 1.64 2.68 -12.93
N ASP A 20 1.54 2.70 -11.60
CA ASP A 20 1.97 3.82 -10.75
C ASP A 20 3.49 3.81 -10.48
N GLN A 21 4.30 3.42 -11.47
CA GLN A 21 5.76 3.24 -11.32
C GLN A 21 6.48 4.46 -10.76
N ARG A 22 5.97 5.67 -11.02
CA ARG A 22 6.48 6.93 -10.45
C ARG A 22 6.45 6.97 -8.92
N LEU A 23 5.56 6.21 -8.29
CA LEU A 23 5.41 6.11 -6.83
C LEU A 23 6.40 5.10 -6.23
N PHE A 24 6.98 4.20 -7.02
CA PHE A 24 7.89 3.14 -6.55
C PHE A 24 9.35 3.61 -6.52
N THR A 25 9.57 4.79 -5.94
CA THR A 25 10.93 5.29 -5.68
C THR A 25 11.60 4.44 -4.60
N GLY A 26 12.94 4.36 -4.61
CA GLY A 26 13.68 3.59 -3.59
C GLY A 26 13.28 3.98 -2.16
N ARG A 27 13.13 5.28 -1.89
CA ARG A 27 12.63 5.79 -0.60
C ARG A 27 11.25 5.26 -0.23
N ASN A 28 10.31 5.25 -1.18
CA ASN A 28 8.95 4.75 -0.90
C ASN A 28 8.94 3.24 -0.67
N LEU A 29 9.78 2.48 -1.38
CA LEU A 29 9.92 1.04 -1.18
C LEU A 29 10.55 0.72 0.18
N ASP A 30 11.58 1.46 0.58
CA ASP A 30 12.21 1.33 1.91
C ASP A 30 11.22 1.68 3.02
N ASP A 31 10.45 2.76 2.85
CA ASP A 31 9.41 3.18 3.78
C ASP A 31 8.26 2.16 3.90
N ALA A 32 7.94 1.46 2.82
CA ALA A 32 6.92 0.40 2.78
C ALA A 32 7.40 -0.91 3.43
N LYS A 33 8.72 -1.14 3.51
CA LYS A 33 9.31 -2.37 4.04
C LYS A 33 8.86 -2.68 5.46
N GLN A 34 8.85 -1.67 6.33
CA GLN A 34 8.42 -1.84 7.73
C GLN A 34 6.98 -2.37 7.82
N LEU A 35 6.08 -1.87 6.97
CA LEU A 35 4.69 -2.32 6.95
C LEU A 35 4.59 -3.77 6.48
N ILE A 36 5.34 -4.14 5.44
CA ILE A 36 5.38 -5.51 4.91
C ILE A 36 5.90 -6.48 5.98
N GLU A 37 7.00 -6.14 6.64
CA GLU A 37 7.58 -6.95 7.72
C GLU A 37 6.58 -7.17 8.85
N MET A 38 5.91 -6.11 9.31
CA MET A 38 4.86 -6.23 10.32
C MET A 38 3.69 -7.10 9.85
N THR A 39 3.21 -6.96 8.61
CA THR A 39 2.12 -7.83 8.13
C THR A 39 2.53 -9.30 8.07
N ALA A 40 3.78 -9.59 7.71
CA ALA A 40 4.30 -10.95 7.67
C ALA A 40 4.48 -11.54 9.07
N GLU A 41 5.03 -10.77 10.01
CA GLU A 41 5.23 -11.18 11.41
C GLU A 41 3.92 -11.57 12.09
N TRP A 42 2.83 -10.85 11.77
CA TRP A 42 1.52 -11.06 12.38
C TRP A 42 0.59 -11.95 11.53
N GLY A 43 1.07 -12.48 10.41
CA GLY A 43 0.27 -13.33 9.51
C GLY A 43 -0.95 -12.62 8.92
N LEU A 44 -0.85 -11.31 8.69
CA LEU A 44 -1.92 -10.49 8.12
C LEU A 44 -1.94 -10.61 6.59
N GLU A 45 -3.14 -10.73 6.05
CA GLU A 45 -3.38 -10.72 4.61
C GLU A 45 -4.08 -9.42 4.18
N MET A 46 -3.87 -9.00 2.94
CA MET A 46 -4.54 -7.85 2.37
C MET A 46 -6.04 -8.11 2.24
N ALA A 47 -6.85 -7.39 3.03
CA ALA A 47 -8.31 -7.48 2.97
C ALA A 47 -8.90 -6.84 1.69
N LEU A 48 -8.18 -5.90 1.07
CA LEU A 48 -8.59 -5.21 -0.15
C LEU A 48 -7.83 -5.75 -1.37
N PRO A 49 -8.51 -5.87 -2.53
CA PRO A 49 -7.83 -6.11 -3.80
C PRO A 49 -6.79 -5.03 -4.11
N LYS A 50 -5.68 -5.45 -4.72
CA LYS A 50 -4.65 -4.57 -5.25
C LYS A 50 -5.23 -3.55 -6.25
N GLY A 51 -4.70 -2.34 -6.23
CA GLY A 51 -4.93 -1.32 -7.25
C GLY A 51 -6.24 -0.53 -7.10
N ILE A 52 -6.95 -0.69 -5.99
CA ILE A 52 -8.10 0.15 -5.66
C ILE A 52 -7.60 1.53 -5.26
N PRO A 53 -7.96 2.62 -5.98
CA PRO A 53 -7.52 3.96 -5.64
C PRO A 53 -8.06 4.39 -4.27
N MET A 54 -7.19 4.52 -3.28
CA MET A 54 -7.57 4.94 -1.93
C MET A 54 -7.74 6.47 -1.79
N LEU A 55 -7.07 7.23 -2.66
CA LEU A 55 -7.23 8.69 -2.74
C LEU A 55 -7.76 9.06 -4.13
N ARG A 56 -8.97 9.65 -4.16
CA ARG A 56 -9.50 10.32 -5.36
C ARG A 56 -9.24 11.81 -5.19
N ASN A 57 -8.38 12.38 -6.03
CA ASN A 57 -8.34 13.83 -6.14
C ASN A 57 -9.69 14.33 -6.69
N SER A 58 -10.15 15.52 -6.30
CA SER A 58 -11.40 16.11 -6.81
C SER A 58 -11.35 16.39 -8.32
N LYS A 59 -10.17 16.27 -8.93
CA LYS A 59 -9.94 16.51 -10.35
C LYS A 59 -10.07 15.28 -11.24
N GLY A 60 -10.22 14.07 -10.68
CA GLY A 60 -10.48 12.85 -11.45
C GLY A 60 -9.57 12.70 -12.67
N ASN A 61 -8.28 12.44 -12.42
CA ASN A 61 -7.22 12.12 -13.40
C ASN A 61 -7.31 12.78 -14.79
#